data_AF-A0A5B7GMJ1-F1
#
_entry.id   AF-A0A5B7GMJ1-F1
#
_cell.length_a   1.000
_cell.length_b   1.000
_cell.length_c   1.000
_cell.angle_alpha   90.00
_cell.angle_beta   90.00
_cell.angle_gamma   90.00
#
_symmetry.space_group_name_H-M   'P 1'
#
loop_
_entity.id
_entity.type
_entity.pdbx_description
1 polymer ?
#
loop_
_entity_poly.entity_id
_entity_poly.type
_entity_poly.pdbx_seq_one_letter_code
_entity_poly.pdbx_strand_id
1 'polypeptide(L)'
;MIVKVTKKKENLVGDTVEKKKCFVIFGLKKKVMPIRHEKEEYEKKQDEKVVMGVKDDEEEGKRLSEEIEEVHRLGKYEERKICPLKITIRSQAGAKEILAGSWTLGRKEVYKNVWLRCNLNEEERADTHATMGNSQRKKKK
;
A
#
# COMPACT_ATOMS: atom_id res chain seq x y z
N MET A 1 17.86 36.02 8.35
CA MET A 1 17.49 34.66 8.83
C MET A 1 16.28 34.14 8.03
N ILE A 2 16.47 33.71 6.78
CA ILE A 2 15.36 33.31 5.86
C ILE A 2 15.47 31.83 5.43
N VAL A 3 16.64 31.23 5.58
CA VAL A 3 16.97 29.88 5.04
C VAL A 3 16.27 28.72 5.78
N LYS A 4 15.85 28.91 7.04
CA LYS A 4 15.18 27.85 7.81
C LYS A 4 13.74 27.59 7.37
N VAL A 5 13.08 28.57 6.74
CA VAL A 5 11.67 28.44 6.30
C VAL A 5 11.58 27.69 4.97
N THR A 6 12.53 27.91 4.04
CA THR A 6 12.59 27.23 2.74
C THR A 6 12.86 25.73 2.89
N LYS A 7 13.86 25.33 3.69
CA LYS A 7 14.12 23.89 3.97
C LYS A 7 12.93 23.17 4.60
N LYS A 8 12.17 23.85 5.47
CA LYS A 8 10.95 23.28 6.06
C LYS A 8 9.87 23.01 5.00
N LYS A 9 9.69 23.93 4.05
CA LYS A 9 8.73 23.75 2.94
C LYS A 9 9.18 22.66 1.96
N GLU A 10 10.48 22.57 1.65
CA GLU A 10 11.01 21.51 0.78
C GLU A 10 10.81 20.11 1.37
N ASN A 11 11.10 19.92 2.67
CA ASN A 11 10.84 18.63 3.33
C ASN A 11 9.35 18.27 3.35
N LEU A 12 8.47 19.26 3.57
CA LEU A 12 7.02 19.04 3.56
C LEU A 12 6.51 18.62 2.17
N VAL A 13 7.10 19.20 1.11
CA VAL A 13 6.80 18.83 -0.28
C VAL A 13 7.35 17.44 -0.61
N GLY A 14 8.58 17.12 -0.20
CA GLY A 14 9.22 15.81 -0.38
C GLY A 14 8.41 14.68 0.26
N ASP A 15 8.04 14.83 1.53
CA ASP A 15 7.21 13.85 2.26
C ASP A 15 5.85 13.64 1.57
N THR A 16 5.26 14.69 1.02
CA THR A 16 3.97 14.61 0.32
C THR A 16 4.09 13.84 -1.01
N VAL A 17 5.21 13.99 -1.72
CA VAL A 17 5.48 13.27 -2.98
C VAL A 17 5.76 11.79 -2.71
N GLU A 18 6.61 11.50 -1.71
CA GLU A 18 6.92 10.12 -1.32
C GLU A 18 5.68 9.37 -0.82
N LYS A 19 4.78 10.05 -0.09
CA LYS A 19 3.50 9.46 0.32
C LYS A 19 2.62 9.07 -0.86
N LYS A 20 2.57 9.91 -1.91
CA LYS A 20 1.76 9.64 -3.11
C LYS A 20 2.32 8.52 -3.99
N LYS A 21 3.59 8.16 -3.79
CA LYS A 21 4.25 7.01 -4.42
C LYS A 21 4.04 5.70 -3.65
N CYS A 22 3.54 5.78 -2.42
CA CYS A 22 3.36 4.63 -1.56
C CYS A 22 1.91 4.18 -1.48
N PHE A 23 1.70 2.87 -1.43
CA PHE A 23 0.41 2.28 -1.07
C PHE A 23 0.60 1.11 -0.13
N VAL A 24 -0.50 0.69 0.50
CA VAL A 24 -0.51 -0.37 1.50
C VAL A 24 -1.41 -1.50 1.03
N ILE A 25 -0.88 -2.72 1.04
CA ILE A 25 -1.60 -3.97 0.76
C ILE A 25 -2.04 -4.59 2.08
N PHE A 26 -3.33 -4.93 2.11
CA PHE A 26 -3.97 -5.60 3.23
C PHE A 26 -4.40 -7.02 2.86
N GLY A 27 -4.52 -7.89 3.87
CA GLY A 27 -5.08 -9.24 3.69
C GLY A 27 -4.09 -10.31 3.24
N LEU A 28 -2.83 -9.96 2.95
CA LEU A 28 -1.79 -10.94 2.63
C LEU A 28 -1.35 -11.71 3.88
N LYS A 29 -1.60 -13.03 3.87
CA LYS A 29 -1.20 -13.93 4.96
C LYS A 29 0.32 -13.91 5.14
N LYS A 30 0.76 -13.70 6.38
CA LYS A 30 2.17 -13.82 6.74
C LYS A 30 2.56 -15.29 6.78
N LYS A 31 3.59 -15.68 6.02
CA LYS A 31 4.26 -16.95 6.22
C LYS A 31 5.33 -16.79 7.31
N VAL A 32 5.38 -17.75 8.24
CA VAL A 32 6.47 -17.84 9.21
C VAL A 32 7.61 -18.57 8.52
N MET A 33 8.65 -17.83 8.16
CA MET A 33 9.88 -18.36 7.60
C MET A 33 11.03 -18.06 8.58
N PRO A 34 11.88 -19.05 8.89
CA PRO A 34 12.97 -18.88 9.85
C PRO A 34 14.09 -17.99 9.29
N ILE A 35 14.31 -18.01 7.97
CA ILE A 35 15.35 -17.26 7.29
C ILE A 35 14.80 -15.90 6.84
N ARG A 36 15.50 -14.81 7.22
CA ARG A 36 15.09 -13.44 6.91
C ARG A 36 15.06 -13.15 5.41
N HIS A 37 16.08 -13.57 4.67
CA HIS A 37 16.19 -13.32 3.23
C HIS A 37 15.10 -14.02 2.42
N GLU A 38 14.84 -15.30 2.70
CA GLU A 38 13.77 -16.05 2.04
C GLU A 38 12.39 -15.42 2.29
N LYS A 39 12.19 -14.87 3.48
CA LYS A 39 10.97 -14.16 3.82
C LYS A 39 10.80 -12.88 3.02
N GLU A 40 11.84 -12.07 2.91
CA GLU A 40 11.83 -10.82 2.11
C GLU A 40 11.58 -11.12 0.62
N GLU A 41 12.21 -12.16 0.08
CA GLU A 41 12.01 -12.59 -1.32
C GLU A 41 10.58 -13.13 -1.55
N TYR A 42 10.05 -13.91 -0.61
CA TYR A 42 8.67 -14.40 -0.69
C TYR A 42 7.66 -13.24 -0.67
N GLU A 43 7.86 -12.25 0.20
CA GLU A 43 7.01 -11.06 0.29
C GLU A 43 7.06 -10.26 -1.02
N LYS A 44 8.26 -10.03 -1.57
CA LYS A 44 8.43 -9.38 -2.87
C LYS A 44 7.67 -10.12 -3.99
N LYS A 45 7.79 -11.45 -4.06
CA LYS A 45 7.07 -12.26 -5.06
C LYS A 45 5.55 -12.23 -4.90
N GLN A 46 5.03 -12.13 -3.68
CA GLN A 46 3.59 -11.96 -3.47
C GLN A 46 3.12 -10.61 -3.98
N ASP A 47 3.90 -9.56 -3.70
CA ASP A 47 3.56 -8.20 -4.06
C ASP A 47 3.62 -7.98 -5.58
N GLU A 48 4.64 -8.50 -6.25
CA GLU A 48 4.71 -8.53 -7.72
C GLU A 48 3.46 -9.19 -8.32
N LYS A 49 3.03 -10.33 -7.77
CA LYS A 49 1.80 -11.01 -8.22
C LYS A 49 0.53 -10.20 -7.99
N VAL A 50 0.44 -9.49 -6.87
CA VAL A 50 -0.70 -8.60 -6.59
C VAL A 50 -0.69 -7.43 -7.56
N VAL A 51 0.45 -6.77 -7.76
CA VAL A 51 0.59 -5.64 -8.70
C VAL A 51 0.31 -6.06 -10.13
N MET A 52 0.83 -7.20 -10.58
CA MET A 52 0.48 -7.78 -11.88
C MET A 52 -1.02 -8.06 -11.99
N GLY A 53 -1.65 -8.54 -10.90
CA GLY A 53 -3.07 -8.87 -10.85
C GLY A 53 -4.02 -7.67 -10.93
N VAL A 54 -3.50 -6.44 -10.81
CA VAL A 54 -4.29 -5.20 -10.90
C VAL A 54 -4.76 -4.94 -12.34
N LYS A 55 -3.94 -5.31 -13.31
CA LYS A 55 -4.30 -5.30 -14.73
C LYS A 55 -4.61 -6.72 -15.19
N ASP A 56 -5.47 -6.83 -16.19
CA ASP A 56 -5.72 -8.11 -16.87
C ASP A 56 -4.74 -8.32 -18.03
N ASP A 57 -4.14 -7.22 -18.51
CA ASP A 57 -3.02 -7.24 -19.44
C ASP A 57 -1.72 -7.59 -18.70
N GLU A 58 -1.05 -8.66 -19.16
CA GLU A 58 0.17 -9.18 -18.54
C GLU A 58 1.37 -8.26 -18.75
N GLU A 59 1.45 -7.54 -19.87
CA GLU A 59 2.53 -6.61 -20.18
C GLU A 59 2.42 -5.34 -19.33
N GLU A 60 1.22 -4.78 -19.20
CA GLU A 60 0.98 -3.64 -18.29
C GLU A 60 1.21 -4.02 -16.83
N GLY A 61 0.71 -5.19 -16.42
CA GLY A 61 0.92 -5.69 -15.06
C GLY A 61 2.41 -5.88 -14.74
N LYS A 62 3.18 -6.41 -15.71
CA LYS A 62 4.62 -6.56 -15.59
C LYS A 62 5.32 -5.21 -15.49
N ARG A 63 4.97 -4.24 -16.36
CA ARG A 63 5.51 -2.87 -16.30
C ARG A 63 5.33 -2.25 -14.91
N LEU A 64 4.13 -2.38 -14.34
CA LEU A 64 3.84 -1.85 -13.00
C LEU A 64 4.64 -2.56 -11.90
N SER A 65 4.87 -3.88 -12.03
CA SER A 65 5.70 -4.62 -11.08
C SER A 65 7.18 -4.20 -11.11
N GLU A 66 7.71 -3.79 -12.27
CA GLU A 66 9.07 -3.28 -12.41
C GLU A 66 9.26 -1.89 -11.78
N GLU A 67 8.17 -1.15 -11.56
CA GLU A 67 8.20 0.13 -10.85
C GLU A 67 8.29 -0.02 -9.32
N ILE A 68 8.21 -1.24 -8.78
CA ILE A 68 8.37 -1.49 -7.34
C ILE A 68 9.81 -1.19 -6.92
N GLU A 69 9.97 -0.21 -6.04
CA GLU A 69 11.26 0.22 -5.51
C GLU A 69 11.58 -0.47 -4.19
N GLU A 70 10.64 -0.45 -3.25
CA GLU A 70 10.83 -0.98 -1.91
C GLU A 70 9.55 -1.64 -1.39
N VAL A 71 9.71 -2.72 -0.63
CA VAL A 71 8.65 -3.44 0.06
C VAL A 71 9.03 -3.58 1.52
N HIS A 72 8.15 -3.16 2.42
CA HIS A 72 8.35 -3.33 3.86
C HIS A 72 7.03 -3.57 4.59
N ARG A 73 7.05 -4.41 5.63
CA ARG A 73 5.89 -4.55 6.51
C ARG A 73 5.80 -3.41 7.50
N LEU A 74 4.57 -2.93 7.71
CA LEU A 74 4.25 -1.97 8.76
C LEU A 74 4.18 -2.70 10.11
N GLY A 75 5.34 -3.00 10.72
CA GLY A 75 5.42 -3.86 11.90
C GLY A 75 4.65 -3.39 13.16
N LYS A 76 4.41 -2.08 13.29
CA LYS A 76 3.61 -1.50 14.40
C LYS A 76 2.10 -1.51 14.14
N TYR A 77 1.69 -1.73 12.89
CA TYR A 77 0.31 -1.60 12.46
C TYR A 77 -0.23 -2.99 12.13
N GLU A 78 -1.29 -3.41 12.81
CA GLU A 78 -1.94 -4.69 12.57
C GLU A 78 -3.41 -4.46 12.20
N GLU A 79 -3.78 -4.88 10.99
CA GLU A 79 -5.17 -4.88 10.56
C GLU A 79 -5.64 -6.34 10.59
N ARG A 80 -6.66 -6.65 11.40
CA ARG A 80 -7.16 -8.03 11.59
C ARG A 80 -6.07 -9.04 12.02
N LYS A 81 -5.14 -8.64 12.89
CA LYS A 81 -3.97 -9.44 13.35
C LYS A 81 -2.95 -9.78 12.25
N ILE A 82 -3.00 -9.08 11.12
CA ILE A 82 -2.06 -9.23 10.02
C ILE A 82 -1.36 -7.89 9.81
N CYS A 83 -0.02 -7.88 9.87
CA CYS A 83 0.76 -6.70 9.54
C CYS A 83 0.70 -6.46 8.02
N PRO A 84 0.16 -5.34 7.55
CA PRO A 84 0.06 -5.03 6.13
C PRO A 84 1.43 -4.65 5.56
N LEU A 85 1.53 -4.77 4.24
CA LEU A 85 2.74 -4.48 3.46
C LEU A 85 2.63 -3.09 2.86
N LYS A 86 3.64 -2.25 3.05
CA LYS A 86 3.78 -0.97 2.37
C LYS A 86 4.73 -1.15 1.19
N ILE A 87 4.26 -0.72 0.03
CA ILE A 87 5.01 -0.72 -1.22
C ILE A 87 5.31 0.72 -1.61
N THR A 88 6.56 0.95 -1.98
CA THR A 88 7.02 2.20 -2.58
C THR A 88 7.23 1.97 -4.08
N ILE A 89 6.60 2.80 -4.89
CA ILE A 89 6.73 2.79 -6.36
C ILE A 89 7.63 3.94 -6.79
N ARG A 90 8.43 3.73 -7.84
CA ARG A 90 9.31 4.77 -8.40
C ARG A 90 8.54 6.00 -8.87
N SER A 91 7.43 5.78 -9.58
CA SER A 91 6.57 6.81 -10.15
C SER A 91 5.29 7.03 -9.34
N GLN A 92 4.91 8.29 -9.20
CA GLN A 92 3.60 8.66 -8.65
C GLN A 92 2.45 8.22 -9.58
N ALA A 93 2.69 8.20 -10.90
CA ALA A 93 1.70 7.76 -11.87
C ALA A 93 1.41 6.27 -11.72
N GLY A 94 2.46 5.44 -11.60
CA GLY A 94 2.32 4.00 -11.37
C GLY A 94 1.56 3.68 -10.08
N ALA A 95 1.87 4.37 -8.97
CA ALA A 95 1.12 4.20 -7.72
C ALA A 95 -0.38 4.52 -7.87
N LYS A 96 -0.72 5.60 -8.58
CA LYS A 96 -2.14 5.95 -8.87
C LYS A 96 -2.81 4.93 -9.78
N GLU A 97 -2.11 4.45 -10.80
CA GLU A 97 -2.63 3.46 -11.74
C GLU A 97 -2.93 2.14 -11.02
N ILE A 98 -2.03 1.71 -10.15
CA ILE A 98 -2.20 0.53 -9.31
C ILE A 98 -3.44 0.67 -8.40
N LEU A 99 -3.59 1.83 -7.75
CA LEU A 99 -4.73 2.11 -6.89
C LEU A 99 -6.05 2.16 -7.68
N ALA A 100 -6.03 2.77 -8.87
CA ALA A 100 -7.19 2.86 -9.75
C ALA A 100 -7.65 1.49 -10.27
N GLY A 101 -6.75 0.53 -10.44
CA GLY A 101 -7.08 -0.85 -10.81
C GLY A 101 -7.35 -1.78 -9.61
N SER A 102 -7.26 -1.28 -8.37
CA SER A 102 -7.37 -2.13 -7.17
C SER A 102 -8.69 -2.92 -7.08
N TRP A 103 -9.77 -2.41 -7.67
CA TRP A 103 -11.06 -3.08 -7.73
C TRP A 103 -11.05 -4.35 -8.59
N THR A 104 -10.15 -4.45 -9.58
CA THR A 104 -9.97 -5.64 -10.44
C THR A 104 -9.55 -6.85 -9.62
N LEU A 105 -8.75 -6.63 -8.56
CA LEU A 105 -8.32 -7.70 -7.66
C LEU A 105 -9.50 -8.38 -6.96
N GLY A 106 -10.55 -7.63 -6.62
CA GLY A 106 -11.75 -8.17 -5.99
C GLY A 106 -12.53 -9.16 -6.87
N ARG A 107 -12.31 -9.16 -8.19
CA ARG A 107 -12.90 -10.11 -9.13
C ARG A 107 -12.19 -11.46 -9.14
N LYS A 108 -10.91 -11.48 -8.78
CA LYS A 108 -10.06 -12.68 -8.80
C LYS A 108 -10.22 -13.42 -7.48
N GLU A 109 -10.62 -14.69 -7.53
CA GLU A 109 -10.91 -15.49 -6.32
C GLU A 109 -9.69 -15.60 -5.38
N VAL A 110 -8.49 -15.67 -5.96
CA VAL A 110 -7.20 -15.69 -5.25
C VAL A 110 -6.99 -14.42 -4.40
N TYR A 111 -7.53 -13.27 -4.83
CA TYR A 111 -7.34 -11.97 -4.19
C TYR A 111 -8.59 -11.44 -3.49
N LYS A 112 -9.61 -12.29 -3.27
CA LYS A 112 -10.90 -11.90 -2.67
C LYS A 112 -10.79 -11.17 -1.33
N ASN A 113 -9.75 -11.48 -0.55
CA ASN A 113 -9.48 -10.86 0.75
C ASN A 113 -8.34 -9.84 0.71
N VAL A 114 -7.79 -9.55 -0.47
CA VAL A 114 -6.70 -8.59 -0.65
C VAL A 114 -7.28 -7.28 -1.15
N TRP A 115 -6.86 -6.17 -0.54
CA TRP A 115 -7.22 -4.84 -1.02
C TRP A 115 -6.07 -3.87 -0.83
N LEU A 116 -6.05 -2.84 -1.67
CA LEU A 116 -5.04 -1.80 -1.67
C LEU A 116 -5.65 -0.50 -1.14
N ARG A 117 -4.85 0.26 -0.39
CA ARG A 117 -5.20 1.63 0.01
C ARG A 117 -4.01 2.56 -0.16
N CYS A 118 -4.29 3.85 -0.33
CA CYS A 118 -3.27 4.89 -0.25
C CYS A 118 -2.55 4.85 1.10
N ASN A 119 -1.25 5.15 1.08
CA ASN A 119 -0.49 5.34 2.32
C ASN A 119 -0.87 6.67 2.97
N LEU A 120 -1.90 6.67 3.81
CA LEU A 120 -2.32 7.82 4.62
C LEU A 120 -1.42 8.00 5.85
N ASN A 121 -1.33 9.23 6.38
CA ASN A 121 -0.60 9.51 7.62
C ASN A 121 -1.31 8.94 8.86
N GLU A 122 -0.64 8.85 10.01
CA GLU A 122 -1.27 8.37 11.27
C GLU A 122 -2.54 9.16 11.65
N GLU A 123 -2.52 10.48 11.49
CA GLU A 123 -3.67 11.37 11.73
C GLU A 123 -4.83 11.10 10.76
N GLU A 124 -4.55 11.03 9.46
CA GLU A 124 -5.54 10.72 8.42
C GLU A 124 -6.09 9.28 8.54
N ARG A 125 -5.28 8.33 9.04
CA ARG A 125 -5.69 6.96 9.36
C ARG A 125 -6.63 6.90 10.56
N ALA A 126 -6.36 7.70 11.59
CA ALA A 126 -7.23 7.80 12.76
C ALA A 126 -8.61 8.34 12.36
N ASP A 127 -8.65 9.37 11.51
CA ASP A 127 -9.90 9.95 11.00
C ASP A 127 -10.67 8.98 10.10
N THR A 128 -9.99 8.24 9.22
CA THR A 128 -10.68 7.21 8.40
C THR A 128 -11.25 6.08 9.25
N HIS A 129 -10.55 5.65 10.31
CA HIS A 129 -11.06 4.65 11.24
C HIS A 129 -12.27 5.18 12.04
N ALA A 130 -12.21 6.44 12.50
CA ALA A 130 -13.33 7.11 13.17
C ALA A 130 -14.58 7.21 12.28
N THR A 131 -14.37 7.52 10.99
CA THR A 131 -15.45 7.64 10.00
C THR A 131 -16.06 6.28 9.65
N MET A 132 -15.24 5.23 9.53
CA MET A 132 -15.70 3.84 9.34
C MET A 132 -16.51 3.33 10.55
N GLY A 133 -16.07 3.60 11.78
CA GLY A 133 -16.79 3.23 13.00
C GLY A 133 -18.18 3.88 13.10
N ASN A 134 -18.30 5.13 12.65
CA ASN A 134 -19.58 5.84 12.63
C ASN A 134 -20.54 5.34 11.54
N SER A 135 -20.04 4.93 10.37
CA SER A 135 -20.86 4.30 9.32
C SER A 135 -21.41 2.93 9.73
N GLN A 136 -20.63 2.13 10.46
CA GLN A 136 -21.11 0.84 10.98
C GLN A 136 -22.16 0.98 12.09
N ARG A 137 -22.12 2.06 12.87
CA ARG A 137 -23.16 2.38 13.87
C ARG A 137 -24.48 2.83 13.24
N LYS A 138 -24.45 3.52 12.09
CA LYS A 138 -25.67 3.94 11.39
C LYS A 138 -26.40 2.80 10.64
N LYS A 139 -25.72 1.69 10.34
CA LYS A 139 -26.36 0.50 9.73
C LYS A 139 -27.01 -0.45 10.74
N LYS A 140 -26.94 -0.15 12.04
CA LYS A 140 -27.60 -0.90 13.13
C LYS A 140 -28.85 -0.21 13.69
N LYS A 141 -29.43 0.74 12.95
CA LYS A 141 -30.66 1.42 13.35
C LYS A 141 -31.74 1.25 12.31
#